data_AF-A0A3N4SN57-F1
#
_entry.id   AF-A0A3N4SN57-F1
#
_cell.length_a   1.000
_cell.length_b   1.000
_cell.length_c   1.000
_cell.angle_alpha   90.00
_cell.angle_beta   90.00
_cell.angle_gamma   90.00
#
_symmetry.space_group_name_H-M   'P 1'
#
loop_
_entity.id
_entity.type
_entity.pdbx_description
1 polymer ?
#
loop_
_entity_poly.entity_id
_entity_poly.type
_entity_poly.pdbx_seq_one_letter_code
_entity_poly.pdbx_strand_id
1 'polypeptide(L)'
;MCSARGGSPSLDRNGLQKLLYGDVKATFGLSAQPTVRVIKKVVDAYSTLATQARAGLLGNTTSRRYRKAMGSPVAFRPEAAQPFDDRCLSWQTDTRTVSIWTVDGRMRGVRYTGAADQLKLLAEYRKGESDLVQRGGKWFLFATCEVPEPEASEPVDFIGVDRGIVNLAPTSDGMNYQGRGLARYRSWCARKRAELQKRQTRSATRRLSRRAKKEHRHATHVNHKISKEIVSNAQRTGRGIAVEELGGIGERVRLRRNQRGTLSSWPFHQLGQHLAYKARQAGVAFLEVDAAYTSQRCPGCGHTAKANRPTRDRFCCRRCGLAGPADVVAGVNVRDRTRSAWVFVTMPVPAPA
;
A
#
# COMPACT_ATOMS: atom_id res chain seq x y z
N MET A 1 40.96 14.12 -5.28
CA MET A 1 40.78 14.67 -6.64
C MET A 1 41.52 13.76 -7.61
N CYS A 2 40.79 13.02 -8.46
CA CYS A 2 41.36 12.35 -9.63
C CYS A 2 40.35 12.54 -10.76
N SER A 3 40.81 13.15 -11.85
CA SER A 3 40.03 13.42 -13.06
C SER A 3 40.43 12.44 -14.16
N ALA A 4 39.40 11.78 -14.70
CA ALA A 4 39.20 11.28 -16.05
C ALA A 4 40.34 10.59 -16.83
N ARG A 5 40.09 9.33 -17.24
CA ARG A 5 40.29 8.81 -18.60
C ARG A 5 39.60 7.43 -18.74
N GLY A 6 38.88 7.22 -19.86
CA GLY A 6 38.36 5.92 -20.27
C GLY A 6 36.86 5.72 -20.01
N GLY A 7 36.12 5.32 -21.05
CA GLY A 7 34.66 5.24 -21.09
C GLY A 7 34.03 4.65 -19.83
N SER A 8 33.00 5.33 -19.32
CA SER A 8 32.23 4.89 -18.16
C SER A 8 31.76 3.44 -18.38
N PRO A 9 32.32 2.45 -17.66
CA PRO A 9 31.76 1.11 -17.68
C PRO A 9 30.32 1.27 -17.20
N SER A 10 29.37 0.62 -17.86
CA SER A 10 28.09 0.36 -17.21
C SER A 10 28.41 -0.46 -15.96
N LEU A 11 28.60 0.22 -14.84
CA LEU A 11 29.01 -0.39 -13.58
C LEU A 11 27.79 -1.11 -13.01
N ASP A 12 27.56 -2.29 -13.54
CA ASP A 12 26.67 -3.27 -12.96
C ASP A 12 27.16 -3.67 -11.56
N ARG A 13 26.31 -4.38 -10.82
CA ARG A 13 26.59 -4.80 -9.44
C ARG A 13 27.95 -5.50 -9.31
N ASN A 14 28.28 -6.36 -10.27
CA ASN A 14 29.47 -7.18 -10.24
C ASN A 14 30.72 -6.36 -10.55
N GLY A 15 30.64 -5.39 -11.46
CA GLY A 15 31.72 -4.46 -11.77
C GLY A 15 32.10 -3.58 -10.59
N LEU A 16 31.11 -2.99 -9.90
CA LEU A 16 31.36 -2.20 -8.68
C LEU A 16 31.96 -3.04 -7.55
N GLN A 17 31.50 -4.28 -7.38
CA GLN A 17 32.07 -5.18 -6.39
C GLN A 17 33.54 -5.49 -6.69
N LYS A 18 33.88 -5.84 -7.93
CA LYS A 18 35.28 -6.10 -8.32
C LYS A 18 36.20 -4.90 -8.04
N LEU A 19 35.71 -3.69 -8.28
CA LEU A 19 36.49 -2.46 -8.15
C LEU A 19 36.69 -2.03 -6.69
N LEU A 20 35.66 -2.15 -5.84
CA LEU A 20 35.68 -1.56 -4.48
C LEU A 20 35.89 -2.58 -3.36
N TYR A 21 35.80 -3.89 -3.62
CA TYR A 21 35.83 -4.90 -2.57
C TYR A 21 37.11 -4.86 -1.72
N GLY A 22 38.28 -4.75 -2.36
CA GLY A 22 39.57 -4.71 -1.66
C GLY A 22 39.66 -3.52 -0.70
N ASP A 23 39.38 -2.33 -1.23
CA ASP A 23 39.48 -1.07 -0.48
C ASP A 23 38.50 -1.02 0.68
N VAL A 24 37.24 -1.39 0.45
CA VAL A 24 36.19 -1.40 1.50
C VAL A 24 36.56 -2.41 2.60
N LYS A 25 37.04 -3.60 2.21
CA LYS A 25 37.44 -4.62 3.18
C LYS A 25 38.62 -4.14 4.04
N ALA A 26 39.66 -3.58 3.42
CA ALA A 26 40.86 -3.13 4.11
C ALA A 26 40.60 -1.92 5.01
N THR A 27 39.80 -0.96 4.54
CA THR A 27 39.53 0.29 5.27
C THR A 27 38.68 0.05 6.53
N PHE A 28 37.70 -0.85 6.45
CA PHE A 28 36.73 -1.06 7.52
C PHE A 28 36.91 -2.37 8.28
N GLY A 29 37.94 -3.17 7.97
CA GLY A 29 38.21 -4.45 8.63
C GLY A 29 37.09 -5.49 8.48
N LEU A 30 36.24 -5.34 7.47
CA LEU A 30 35.04 -6.17 7.32
C LEU A 30 35.39 -7.59 6.86
N SER A 31 34.59 -8.57 7.29
CA SER A 31 34.65 -9.91 6.69
C SER A 31 34.04 -9.90 5.27
N ALA A 32 34.30 -10.96 4.49
CA ALA A 32 33.94 -11.00 3.08
C ALA A 32 32.44 -10.75 2.81
N GLN A 33 31.54 -11.37 3.59
CA GLN A 33 30.10 -11.28 3.35
C GLN A 33 29.53 -9.87 3.66
N PRO A 34 29.82 -9.23 4.82
CA PRO A 34 29.50 -7.83 5.07
C PRO A 34 30.02 -6.87 4.00
N THR A 35 31.25 -7.02 3.51
CA THR A 35 31.80 -6.17 2.44
C THR A 35 30.95 -6.22 1.18
N VAL A 36 30.61 -7.43 0.72
CA VAL A 36 29.74 -7.61 -0.45
C VAL A 36 28.37 -6.98 -0.24
N ARG A 37 27.82 -7.10 0.98
CA ARG A 37 26.50 -6.57 1.33
C ARG A 37 26.46 -5.05 1.39
N VAL A 38 27.51 -4.40 1.89
CA VAL A 38 27.63 -2.93 1.87
C VAL A 38 27.63 -2.41 0.44
N ILE A 39 28.43 -3.02 -0.44
CA ILE A 39 28.50 -2.63 -1.85
C ILE A 39 27.14 -2.82 -2.52
N LYS A 40 26.50 -3.97 -2.31
CA LYS A 40 25.16 -4.24 -2.84
C LYS A 40 24.13 -3.20 -2.39
N LYS A 41 24.11 -2.84 -1.11
CA LYS A 41 23.20 -1.81 -0.57
C LYS A 41 23.39 -0.46 -1.26
N VAL A 42 24.63 -0.08 -1.56
CA VAL A 42 24.92 1.16 -2.30
C VAL A 42 24.40 1.06 -3.73
N VAL A 43 24.69 -0.03 -4.43
CA VAL A 43 24.19 -0.29 -5.80
C VAL A 43 22.67 -0.20 -5.84
N ASP A 44 21.97 -0.93 -4.96
CA ASP A 44 20.51 -0.98 -4.92
C ASP A 44 19.90 0.41 -4.66
N ALA A 45 20.55 1.26 -3.86
CA ALA A 45 20.11 2.62 -3.61
C ALA A 45 20.22 3.51 -4.87
N TYR A 46 21.30 3.39 -5.63
CA TYR A 46 21.46 4.09 -6.91
C TYR A 46 20.52 3.56 -7.99
N SER A 47 20.32 2.24 -8.07
CA SER A 47 19.33 1.61 -8.97
C SER A 47 17.90 2.09 -8.67
N THR A 48 17.57 2.22 -7.39
CA THR A 48 16.28 2.78 -6.94
C THR A 48 16.14 4.24 -7.37
N LEU A 49 17.17 5.06 -7.17
CA LEU A 49 17.17 6.47 -7.58
C LEU A 49 16.97 6.63 -9.09
N ALA A 50 17.70 5.85 -9.90
CA ALA A 50 17.56 5.84 -11.35
C ALA A 50 16.15 5.43 -11.80
N THR A 51 15.57 4.43 -11.13
CA THR A 51 14.18 3.98 -11.42
C THR A 51 13.16 5.07 -11.07
N GLN A 52 13.32 5.76 -9.94
CA GLN A 52 12.46 6.89 -9.58
C GLN A 52 12.56 8.05 -10.58
N ALA A 53 13.77 8.31 -11.11
CA ALA A 53 13.98 9.31 -12.15
C ALA A 53 13.25 8.93 -13.45
N ARG A 54 13.42 7.69 -13.92
CA ARG A 54 12.74 7.16 -15.13
C ARG A 54 11.22 7.17 -14.99
N ALA A 55 10.71 6.83 -13.82
CA ALA A 55 9.27 6.83 -13.52
C ALA A 55 8.69 8.25 -13.32
N GLY A 56 9.49 9.32 -13.46
CA GLY A 56 9.03 10.71 -13.29
C GLY A 56 8.68 11.09 -11.84
N LEU A 57 8.96 10.22 -10.85
CA LEU A 57 8.61 10.42 -9.44
C LEU A 57 9.40 11.57 -8.78
N LEU A 58 10.49 11.98 -9.40
CA LEU A 58 11.32 13.12 -8.98
C LEU A 58 10.87 14.46 -9.59
N GLY A 59 9.85 14.44 -10.45
CA GLY A 59 9.45 15.58 -11.28
C GLY A 59 10.27 15.65 -12.56
N ASN A 60 10.06 16.71 -13.34
CA ASN A 60 10.82 16.94 -14.57
C ASN A 60 12.31 17.19 -14.27
N THR A 61 13.14 17.04 -15.31
CA THR A 61 14.60 17.16 -15.25
C THR A 61 15.08 18.54 -14.78
N THR A 62 14.31 19.58 -15.05
CA THR A 62 14.60 20.96 -14.64
C THR A 62 14.20 21.24 -13.19
N SER A 63 13.39 20.39 -12.54
CA SER A 63 12.92 20.62 -11.19
C SER A 63 14.08 20.65 -10.18
N ARG A 64 13.95 21.51 -9.17
CA ARG A 64 14.91 21.57 -8.06
C ARG A 64 15.06 20.21 -7.35
N ARG A 65 13.98 19.44 -7.29
CA ARG A 65 13.96 18.10 -6.68
C ARG A 65 14.80 17.11 -7.48
N TYR A 66 14.61 17.05 -8.79
CA TYR A 66 15.38 16.20 -9.69
C TYR A 66 16.86 16.55 -9.64
N ARG A 67 17.21 17.83 -9.85
CA ARG A 67 18.61 18.30 -9.81
C ARG A 67 19.30 17.99 -8.49
N LYS A 68 18.61 18.18 -7.36
CA LYS A 68 19.16 17.82 -6.05
C LYS A 68 19.36 16.32 -5.88
N ALA A 69 18.41 15.50 -6.34
CA ALA A 69 18.48 14.05 -6.18
C ALA A 69 19.55 13.42 -7.06
N MET A 70 19.72 13.91 -8.29
CA MET A 70 20.70 13.37 -9.25
C MET A 70 22.10 13.99 -9.12
N GLY A 71 22.20 15.22 -8.58
CA GLY A 71 23.46 15.95 -8.47
C GLY A 71 24.22 15.75 -7.15
N SER A 72 23.78 14.85 -6.28
CA SER A 72 24.44 14.59 -4.99
C SER A 72 24.56 13.09 -4.73
N PRO A 73 25.68 12.62 -4.15
CA PRO A 73 25.82 11.22 -3.77
C PRO A 73 24.71 10.78 -2.81
N VAL A 74 24.32 9.50 -2.89
CA VAL A 74 23.36 8.93 -1.96
C VAL A 74 23.99 8.87 -0.56
N ALA A 75 23.35 9.54 0.40
CA ALA A 75 23.78 9.53 1.79
C ALA A 75 22.91 8.59 2.62
N PHE A 76 23.55 7.74 3.43
CA PHE A 76 22.89 6.83 4.37
C PHE A 76 22.87 7.46 5.77
N ARG A 77 21.79 7.22 6.51
CA ARG A 77 21.70 7.63 7.92
C ARG A 77 22.49 6.64 8.79
N PRO A 78 23.05 7.07 9.92
CA PRO A 78 23.71 6.16 10.87
C PRO A 78 22.82 4.98 11.27
N GLU A 79 21.53 5.24 11.53
CA GLU A 79 20.53 4.22 11.91
C GLU A 79 19.70 3.73 10.71
N ALA A 80 20.25 3.81 9.49
CA ALA A 80 19.56 3.30 8.31
C ALA A 80 19.35 1.79 8.42
N ALA A 81 18.20 1.31 7.94
CA ALA A 81 17.91 -0.12 7.87
C ALA A 81 19.06 -0.88 7.18
N GLN A 82 19.41 -2.03 7.73
CA GLN A 82 20.47 -2.89 7.19
C GLN A 82 19.88 -4.23 6.73
N PRO A 83 19.86 -4.50 5.42
CA PRO A 83 19.44 -5.80 4.91
C PRO A 83 20.52 -6.85 5.16
N PHE A 84 20.07 -8.04 5.56
CA PHE A 84 20.88 -9.23 5.73
C PHE A 84 20.32 -10.39 4.92
N ASP A 85 21.21 -11.18 4.32
CA ASP A 85 20.88 -12.48 3.75
C ASP A 85 21.23 -13.60 4.73
N ASP A 86 21.04 -14.84 4.29
CA ASP A 86 21.22 -16.04 5.11
C ASP A 86 22.68 -16.33 5.45
N ARG A 87 23.61 -15.71 4.72
CA ARG A 87 25.05 -15.80 4.97
C ARG A 87 25.45 -14.86 6.11
N CYS A 88 24.83 -13.69 6.18
CA CYS A 88 25.09 -12.69 7.21
C CYS A 88 24.17 -12.81 8.44
N LEU A 89 23.03 -13.50 8.32
CA LEU A 89 22.06 -13.62 9.39
C LEU A 89 21.40 -15.01 9.37
N SER A 90 21.38 -15.68 10.52
CA SER A 90 20.75 -16.99 10.66
C SER A 90 19.81 -17.01 11.86
N TRP A 91 18.59 -17.47 11.63
CA TRP A 91 17.56 -17.63 12.64
C TRP A 91 17.67 -19.01 13.31
N GLN A 92 17.58 -19.05 14.63
CA GLN A 92 17.40 -20.26 15.43
C GLN A 92 16.04 -20.15 16.12
N THR A 93 15.01 -20.64 15.44
CA THR A 93 13.60 -20.45 15.82
C THR A 93 13.25 -21.15 17.13
N ASP A 94 13.81 -22.32 17.37
CA ASP A 94 13.54 -23.14 18.56
C ASP A 94 14.04 -22.47 19.83
N THR A 95 15.24 -21.87 19.77
CA THR A 95 15.85 -21.16 20.90
C THR A 95 15.50 -19.66 20.94
N ARG A 96 14.71 -19.17 19.98
CA ARG A 96 14.39 -17.74 19.78
C ARG A 96 15.62 -16.84 19.78
N THR A 97 16.66 -17.28 19.08
CA THR A 97 17.89 -16.50 18.90
C THR A 97 18.21 -16.26 17.44
N VAL A 98 18.95 -15.20 17.17
CA VAL A 98 19.51 -14.91 15.86
C VAL A 98 21.01 -14.72 15.97
N SER A 99 21.72 -15.17 14.94
CA SER A 99 23.15 -14.92 14.77
C SER A 99 23.33 -13.91 13.64
N ILE A 100 23.92 -12.75 13.92
CA ILE A 100 24.01 -11.60 13.02
C ILE A 100 25.48 -11.18 12.86
N TRP A 101 25.91 -10.92 11.63
CA TRP A 101 27.21 -10.30 11.37
C TRP A 101 27.20 -8.81 11.67
N THR A 102 28.23 -8.36 12.40
CA THR A 102 28.52 -6.96 12.70
C THR A 102 29.92 -6.60 12.19
N VAL A 103 30.31 -5.34 12.39
CA VAL A 103 31.67 -4.87 12.09
C VAL A 103 32.73 -5.55 12.96
N ASP A 104 32.37 -5.95 14.19
CA ASP A 104 33.26 -6.62 15.14
C ASP A 104 33.20 -8.15 15.04
N GLY A 105 32.53 -8.67 14.01
CA GLY A 105 32.35 -10.11 13.78
C GLY A 105 30.92 -10.59 14.04
N ARG A 106 30.76 -11.91 14.10
CA ARG A 106 29.44 -12.55 14.18
C ARG A 106 28.96 -12.63 15.62
N MET A 107 27.94 -11.83 15.97
CA MET A 107 27.21 -11.95 17.21
C MET A 107 26.28 -13.15 17.15
N ARG A 108 26.29 -14.01 18.18
CA ARG A 108 25.46 -15.21 18.28
C ARG A 108 24.54 -15.12 19.49
N GLY A 109 23.44 -15.89 19.49
CA GLY A 109 22.55 -15.99 20.65
C GLY A 109 21.76 -14.71 20.94
N VAL A 110 21.63 -13.78 19.98
CA VAL A 110 20.86 -12.56 20.17
C VAL A 110 19.39 -12.94 20.29
N ARG A 111 18.80 -12.77 21.47
CA ARG A 111 17.40 -13.14 21.69
C ARG A 111 16.46 -12.19 20.95
N TYR A 112 15.37 -12.74 20.43
CA TYR A 112 14.29 -11.96 19.84
C TYR A 112 12.93 -12.39 20.39
N THR A 113 11.93 -11.53 20.21
CA THR A 113 10.54 -11.80 20.58
C THR A 113 9.59 -11.21 19.54
N GLY A 114 8.37 -11.72 19.50
CA GLY A 114 7.33 -11.34 18.55
C GLY A 114 5.97 -11.87 18.97
N ALA A 115 4.92 -11.43 18.29
CA ALA A 115 3.60 -12.00 18.49
C ALA A 115 3.57 -13.46 18.01
N ALA A 116 2.72 -14.30 18.62
CA ALA A 116 2.72 -15.74 18.36
C ALA A 116 2.49 -16.10 16.88
N ASP A 117 1.59 -15.39 16.21
CA ASP A 117 1.34 -15.50 14.77
C ASP A 117 2.57 -15.14 13.93
N GLN A 118 3.28 -14.07 14.30
CA GLN A 118 4.51 -13.66 13.61
C GLN A 118 5.66 -14.66 13.80
N LEU A 119 5.78 -15.24 15.00
CA LEU A 119 6.78 -16.27 15.28
C LEU A 119 6.50 -17.54 14.47
N LYS A 120 5.23 -17.93 14.32
CA LYS A 120 4.82 -19.04 13.46
C LYS A 120 5.16 -18.78 12.00
N LEU A 121 4.80 -17.60 11.50
CA LEU A 121 5.11 -17.19 10.11
C LEU A 121 6.63 -17.20 9.84
N LEU A 122 7.42 -16.72 10.80
CA LEU A 122 8.87 -16.73 10.72
C LEU A 122 9.43 -18.16 10.65
N ALA A 123 8.88 -19.08 11.43
CA ALA A 123 9.36 -20.46 11.46
C ALA A 123 8.99 -21.24 10.18
N GLU A 124 7.78 -21.02 9.65
CA GLU A 124 7.24 -21.82 8.55
C GLU A 124 7.53 -21.24 7.16
N TYR A 125 7.50 -19.91 7.02
CA TYR A 125 7.42 -19.26 5.71
C TYR A 125 8.54 -18.25 5.44
N ARG A 126 9.51 -18.09 6.35
CA ARG A 126 10.58 -17.12 6.17
C ARG A 126 11.43 -17.47 4.95
N LYS A 127 11.45 -16.56 3.98
CA LYS A 127 12.18 -16.70 2.72
C LYS A 127 12.63 -15.32 2.23
N GLY A 128 13.92 -15.19 1.94
CA GLY A 128 14.53 -13.93 1.51
C GLY A 128 15.26 -13.17 2.62
N GLU A 129 15.47 -11.88 2.39
CA GLU A 129 16.31 -11.03 3.25
C GLU A 129 15.59 -10.63 4.56
N SER A 130 16.39 -10.32 5.58
CA SER A 130 15.95 -9.81 6.88
C SER A 130 16.50 -8.41 7.11
N ASP A 131 15.64 -7.43 7.34
CA ASP A 131 16.03 -6.03 7.56
C ASP A 131 16.16 -5.72 9.05
N LEU A 132 17.37 -5.37 9.49
CA LEU A 132 17.60 -4.83 10.83
C LEU A 132 17.28 -3.33 10.82
N VAL A 133 16.33 -2.91 11.64
CA VAL A 133 15.83 -1.53 11.67
C VAL A 133 15.76 -1.01 13.09
N GLN A 134 16.33 0.17 13.33
CA GLN A 134 16.18 0.87 14.60
C GLN A 134 15.04 1.89 14.51
N ARG A 135 14.06 1.82 15.43
CA ARG A 135 12.95 2.77 15.50
C ARG A 135 12.60 3.09 16.95
N GLY A 136 12.79 4.34 17.35
CA GLY A 136 12.40 4.82 18.68
C GLY A 136 13.14 4.09 19.80
N GLY A 137 14.44 3.89 19.64
CA GLY A 137 15.30 3.21 20.62
C GLY A 137 15.13 1.68 20.66
N LYS A 138 14.30 1.10 19.80
CA LYS A 138 14.09 -0.35 19.71
C LYS A 138 14.63 -0.88 18.38
N TRP A 139 15.24 -2.06 18.44
CA TRP A 139 15.66 -2.81 17.26
C TRP A 139 14.54 -3.76 16.81
N PHE A 140 14.32 -3.80 15.51
CA PHE A 140 13.37 -4.68 14.85
C PHE A 140 14.12 -5.45 13.78
N LEU A 141 13.79 -6.72 13.62
CA LEU A 141 14.29 -7.54 12.54
C LEU A 141 13.08 -7.97 11.69
N PHE A 142 12.91 -7.35 10.53
CA PHE A 142 11.82 -7.68 9.62
C PHE A 142 12.26 -8.81 8.70
N ALA A 143 11.72 -10.00 8.91
CA ALA A 143 11.94 -11.14 8.03
C ALA A 143 10.94 -11.13 6.88
N THR A 144 11.43 -11.25 5.65
CA THR A 144 10.56 -11.51 4.50
C THR A 144 10.03 -12.95 4.60
N CYS A 145 8.72 -13.11 4.43
CA CYS A 145 8.05 -14.41 4.46
C CYS A 145 7.25 -14.59 3.17
N GLU A 146 7.36 -15.76 2.57
CA GLU A 146 6.61 -16.16 1.38
C GLU A 146 5.54 -17.15 1.83
N VAL A 147 4.35 -16.64 2.10
CA VAL A 147 3.23 -17.41 2.62
C VAL A 147 2.40 -17.88 1.43
N PRO A 148 2.09 -19.19 1.31
CA PRO A 148 1.22 -19.68 0.25
C PRO A 148 -0.15 -19.01 0.38
N GLU A 149 -0.67 -18.52 -0.74
CA GLU A 149 -2.00 -17.92 -0.78
C GLU A 149 -3.04 -19.04 -0.73
N PRO A 150 -4.03 -18.98 0.18
CA PRO A 150 -5.10 -19.95 0.18
C PRO A 150 -5.89 -19.85 -1.13
N GLU A 151 -6.38 -20.98 -1.62
CA GLU A 151 -7.28 -21.01 -2.77
C GLU A 151 -8.51 -20.17 -2.49
N ALA A 152 -8.94 -19.40 -3.50
CA ALA A 152 -10.15 -18.61 -3.37
C ALA A 152 -11.35 -19.54 -3.31
N SER A 153 -12.10 -19.46 -2.20
CA SER A 153 -13.38 -20.16 -2.06
C SER A 153 -14.35 -19.73 -3.17
N GLU A 154 -15.12 -20.69 -3.70
CA GLU A 154 -16.23 -20.39 -4.59
C GLU A 154 -17.33 -19.66 -3.77
N PRO A 155 -17.60 -18.38 -4.06
CA PRO A 155 -18.45 -17.59 -3.22
C PRO A 155 -19.94 -17.91 -3.49
N VAL A 156 -20.72 -18.13 -2.43
CA VAL A 156 -22.18 -18.33 -2.56
C VAL A 156 -22.90 -17.06 -3.04
N ASP A 157 -22.30 -15.91 -2.81
CA ASP A 157 -22.74 -14.57 -3.22
C ASP A 157 -21.58 -13.57 -3.04
N PHE A 158 -21.77 -12.30 -3.39
CA PHE A 158 -20.84 -11.20 -3.18
C PHE A 158 -21.40 -10.14 -2.23
N ILE A 159 -20.51 -9.51 -1.47
CA ILE A 159 -20.76 -8.26 -0.76
C ILE A 159 -20.29 -7.13 -1.66
N GLY A 160 -21.21 -6.35 -2.22
CA GLY A 160 -20.88 -5.17 -3.01
C GLY A 160 -20.52 -4.00 -2.12
N VAL A 161 -19.32 -3.43 -2.27
CA VAL A 161 -18.80 -2.35 -1.44
C VAL A 161 -18.63 -1.09 -2.29
N ASP A 162 -19.48 -0.10 -2.06
CA ASP A 162 -19.32 1.25 -2.59
C ASP A 162 -18.29 2.03 -1.74
N ARG A 163 -17.47 2.87 -2.37
CA ARG A 163 -16.35 3.57 -1.72
C ARG A 163 -16.54 5.08 -1.82
N GLY A 164 -17.15 5.66 -0.79
CA GLY A 164 -17.45 7.08 -0.73
C GLY A 164 -16.53 7.92 0.17
N ILE A 165 -16.83 9.23 0.22
CA ILE A 165 -16.14 10.22 1.07
C ILE A 165 -16.89 10.47 2.39
N VAL A 166 -18.23 10.47 2.34
CA VAL A 166 -19.12 10.72 3.48
C VAL A 166 -19.39 9.41 4.21
N ASN A 167 -19.88 8.43 3.45
CA ASN A 167 -19.94 7.04 3.84
C ASN A 167 -18.73 6.33 3.24
N LEU A 168 -17.91 5.71 4.09
CA LEU A 168 -16.57 5.27 3.68
C LEU A 168 -16.61 3.96 2.90
N ALA A 169 -17.51 3.06 3.29
CA ALA A 169 -17.68 1.75 2.67
C ALA A 169 -19.12 1.20 2.78
N PRO A 170 -20.15 1.84 2.21
CA PRO A 170 -21.49 1.25 2.16
C PRO A 170 -21.47 -0.12 1.47
N THR A 171 -22.16 -1.08 2.07
CA THR A 171 -22.26 -2.44 1.54
C THR A 171 -23.66 -2.72 0.99
N SER A 172 -23.78 -3.70 0.09
CA SER A 172 -25.06 -4.22 -0.41
C SER A 172 -25.98 -4.75 0.70
N ASP A 173 -25.41 -5.11 1.86
CA ASP A 173 -26.15 -5.60 3.04
C ASP A 173 -26.67 -4.45 3.92
N GLY A 174 -26.46 -3.20 3.52
CA GLY A 174 -26.87 -2.02 4.29
C GLY A 174 -25.92 -1.63 5.42
N MET A 175 -24.85 -2.40 5.67
CA MET A 175 -23.78 -1.98 6.59
C MET A 175 -23.09 -0.74 6.03
N ASN A 176 -22.94 0.28 6.86
CA ASN A 176 -22.33 1.55 6.49
C ASN A 176 -21.29 2.00 7.51
N TYR A 177 -20.04 2.07 7.06
CA TYR A 177 -18.92 2.60 7.84
C TYR A 177 -18.93 4.12 7.78
N GLN A 178 -19.50 4.74 8.81
CA GLN A 178 -19.70 6.19 8.85
C GLN A 178 -18.38 6.97 8.94
N GLY A 179 -18.22 7.97 8.09
CA GLY A 179 -17.07 8.86 8.08
C GLY A 179 -17.13 9.99 9.12
N ARG A 180 -18.18 10.12 9.95
CA ARG A 180 -18.40 11.31 10.79
C ARG A 180 -17.24 11.64 11.73
N GLY A 181 -16.70 10.65 12.44
CA GLY A 181 -15.54 10.84 13.32
C GLY A 181 -14.29 11.28 12.54
N LEU A 182 -14.05 10.64 11.40
CA LEU A 182 -12.95 10.99 10.51
C LEU A 182 -13.13 12.38 9.87
N ALA A 183 -14.34 12.75 9.48
CA ALA A 183 -14.68 14.05 8.93
C ALA A 183 -14.43 15.16 9.97
N ARG A 184 -14.84 14.95 11.23
CA ARG A 184 -14.53 15.88 12.33
C ARG A 184 -13.02 16.05 12.53
N TYR A 185 -12.28 14.93 12.56
CA TYR A 185 -10.83 14.95 12.67
C TYR A 185 -10.17 15.70 11.50
N ARG A 186 -10.67 15.51 10.28
CA ARG A 186 -10.21 16.20 9.07
C ARG A 186 -10.47 17.70 9.11
N SER A 187 -11.67 18.13 9.51
CA SER A 187 -11.99 19.55 9.65
C SER A 187 -11.06 20.22 10.66
N TRP A 188 -10.76 19.55 11.77
CA TRP A 188 -9.74 20.03 12.72
C TRP A 188 -8.34 20.10 12.10
N CYS A 189 -7.90 19.06 11.38
CA CYS A 189 -6.63 19.05 10.67
C CYS A 189 -6.52 20.17 9.64
N ALA A 190 -7.58 20.43 8.85
CA ALA A 190 -7.65 21.48 7.85
C ALA A 190 -7.50 22.87 8.50
N ARG A 191 -8.21 23.12 9.60
CA ARG A 191 -8.06 24.36 10.38
C ARG A 191 -6.63 24.54 10.89
N LYS A 192 -6.04 23.50 11.49
CA LYS A 192 -4.64 23.55 11.96
C LYS A 192 -3.63 23.72 10.82
N ARG A 193 -3.92 23.19 9.63
CA ARG A 193 -3.11 23.39 8.44
C ARG A 193 -3.12 24.86 8.01
N ALA A 194 -4.31 25.47 7.95
CA ALA A 194 -4.45 26.88 7.63
C ALA A 194 -3.74 27.79 8.65
N GLU A 195 -3.93 27.53 9.96
CA GLU A 195 -3.24 28.27 11.04
C GLU A 195 -1.70 28.22 10.89
N LEU A 196 -1.14 27.04 10.58
CA LEU A 196 0.30 26.87 10.45
C LEU A 196 0.84 27.41 9.12
N GLN A 197 0.08 27.33 8.03
CA GLN A 197 0.47 27.90 6.73
C GLN A 197 0.59 29.41 6.79
N LYS A 198 -0.32 30.09 7.53
CA LYS A 198 -0.24 31.54 7.75
C LYS A 198 1.04 32.00 8.44
N ARG A 199 1.65 31.15 9.29
CA ARG A 199 2.86 31.53 10.04
C ARG A 199 4.11 31.62 9.18
N GLN A 200 4.18 30.92 8.05
CA GLN A 200 5.30 30.93 7.10
C GLN A 200 6.72 30.70 7.69
N THR A 201 6.83 30.14 8.91
CA THR A 201 8.14 29.85 9.54
C THR A 201 8.63 28.43 9.25
N ARG A 202 9.96 28.22 9.32
CA ARG A 202 10.56 26.88 9.19
C ARG A 202 10.02 25.88 10.23
N SER A 203 9.76 26.34 11.46
CA SER A 203 9.19 25.51 12.52
C SER A 203 7.73 25.13 12.23
N ALA A 204 6.94 26.04 11.68
CA ALA A 204 5.57 25.76 11.23
C ALA A 204 5.55 24.75 10.08
N THR A 205 6.45 24.88 9.09
CA THR A 205 6.59 23.92 7.98
C THR A 205 6.97 22.51 8.48
N ARG A 206 7.91 22.40 9.43
CA ARG A 206 8.26 21.11 10.07
C ARG A 206 7.04 20.50 10.79
N ARG A 207 6.26 21.32 11.51
CA ARG A 207 5.05 20.89 12.22
C ARG A 207 3.93 20.47 11.25
N LEU A 208 3.76 21.17 10.13
CA LEU A 208 2.85 20.81 9.04
C LEU A 208 3.17 19.42 8.49
N SER A 209 4.45 19.15 8.17
CA SER A 209 4.88 17.84 7.67
C SER A 209 4.59 16.71 8.67
N ARG A 210 4.89 16.93 9.96
CA ARG A 210 4.59 15.94 11.02
C ARG A 210 3.08 15.68 11.15
N ARG A 211 2.25 16.73 11.07
CA ARG A 211 0.79 16.61 11.13
C ARG A 211 0.20 15.89 9.92
N ALA A 212 0.67 16.22 8.72
CA ALA A 212 0.25 15.54 7.50
C ALA A 212 0.52 14.02 7.57
N LYS A 213 1.70 13.62 8.08
CA LYS A 213 2.02 12.19 8.32
C LYS A 213 1.08 11.55 9.35
N LYS A 214 0.73 12.26 10.43
CA LYS A 214 -0.21 11.76 11.46
C LYS A 214 -1.62 11.59 10.89
N GLU A 215 -2.09 12.54 10.10
CA GLU A 215 -3.38 12.47 9.41
C GLU A 215 -3.44 11.30 8.44
N HIS A 216 -2.40 11.11 7.62
CA HIS A 216 -2.30 9.97 6.72
C HIS A 216 -2.33 8.63 7.48
N ARG A 217 -1.54 8.47 8.54
CA ARG A 217 -1.57 7.25 9.37
C ARG A 217 -2.94 6.98 9.98
N HIS A 218 -3.65 8.02 10.41
CA HIS A 218 -5.00 7.88 10.95
C HIS A 218 -5.99 7.38 9.89
N ALA A 219 -5.96 7.95 8.69
CA ALA A 219 -6.79 7.48 7.57
C ALA A 219 -6.46 6.03 7.17
N THR A 220 -5.17 5.70 7.04
CA THR A 220 -4.71 4.33 6.76
C THR A 220 -5.18 3.35 7.82
N HIS A 221 -5.11 3.73 9.10
CA HIS A 221 -5.59 2.90 10.21
C HIS A 221 -7.11 2.64 10.13
N VAL A 222 -7.92 3.66 9.83
CA VAL A 222 -9.36 3.50 9.62
C VAL A 222 -9.62 2.54 8.45
N ASN A 223 -8.95 2.71 7.31
CA ASN A 223 -9.05 1.81 6.18
C ASN A 223 -8.67 0.37 6.54
N HIS A 224 -7.64 0.15 7.36
CA HIS A 224 -7.29 -1.19 7.83
C HIS A 224 -8.39 -1.83 8.69
N LYS A 225 -9.08 -1.06 9.56
CA LYS A 225 -10.18 -1.60 10.37
C LYS A 225 -11.34 -2.03 9.48
N ILE A 226 -11.82 -1.11 8.62
CA ILE A 226 -12.94 -1.35 7.71
C ILE A 226 -12.68 -2.58 6.85
N SER A 227 -11.53 -2.65 6.19
CA SER A 227 -11.19 -3.80 5.34
C SER A 227 -11.04 -5.11 6.11
N LYS A 228 -10.54 -5.10 7.37
CA LYS A 228 -10.51 -6.33 8.20
C LYS A 228 -11.92 -6.82 8.50
N GLU A 229 -12.82 -5.90 8.86
CA GLU A 229 -14.20 -6.23 9.21
C GLU A 229 -14.99 -6.76 8.02
N ILE A 230 -14.86 -6.11 6.85
CA ILE A 230 -15.51 -6.57 5.60
C ILE A 230 -14.99 -7.95 5.19
N VAL A 231 -13.67 -8.18 5.19
CA VAL A 231 -13.08 -9.49 4.84
C VAL A 231 -13.49 -10.57 5.83
N SER A 232 -13.49 -10.27 7.13
CA SER A 232 -13.96 -11.21 8.15
C SER A 232 -15.44 -11.57 7.96
N ASN A 233 -16.29 -10.60 7.62
CA ASN A 233 -17.70 -10.85 7.34
C ASN A 233 -17.89 -11.71 6.08
N ALA A 234 -17.16 -11.39 5.00
CA ALA A 234 -17.18 -12.14 3.75
C ALA A 234 -16.79 -13.61 3.99
N GLN A 235 -15.67 -13.83 4.68
CA GLN A 235 -15.19 -15.17 5.04
C GLN A 235 -16.20 -15.96 5.89
N ARG A 236 -16.77 -15.33 6.93
CA ARG A 236 -17.78 -15.97 7.80
C ARG A 236 -19.07 -16.33 7.08
N THR A 237 -19.41 -15.62 6.00
CA THR A 237 -20.65 -15.84 5.25
C THR A 237 -20.44 -16.62 3.95
N GLY A 238 -19.21 -17.08 3.66
CA GLY A 238 -18.88 -17.78 2.41
C GLY A 238 -19.06 -16.91 1.17
N ARG A 239 -18.99 -15.58 1.31
CA ARG A 239 -19.23 -14.62 0.23
C ARG A 239 -17.93 -13.99 -0.26
N GLY A 240 -17.91 -13.62 -1.53
CA GLY A 240 -16.86 -12.81 -2.13
C GLY A 240 -17.04 -11.32 -1.84
N ILE A 241 -16.05 -10.51 -2.21
CA ILE A 241 -16.10 -9.04 -2.11
C ILE A 241 -16.07 -8.46 -3.51
N ALA A 242 -17.00 -7.55 -3.78
CA ALA A 242 -17.09 -6.83 -5.04
C ALA A 242 -16.86 -5.34 -4.80
N VAL A 243 -16.02 -4.70 -5.61
CA VAL A 243 -15.82 -3.25 -5.59
C VAL A 243 -15.90 -2.68 -7.00
N GLU A 244 -16.22 -1.39 -7.12
CA GLU A 244 -16.08 -0.69 -8.40
C GLU A 244 -14.62 -0.47 -8.77
N GLU A 245 -14.25 -0.58 -10.04
CA GLU A 245 -12.97 -0.11 -10.55
C GLU A 245 -12.98 1.41 -10.65
N LEU A 246 -12.20 2.08 -9.80
CA LEU A 246 -12.15 3.55 -9.71
C LEU A 246 -10.92 4.16 -10.42
N GLY A 247 -10.19 3.37 -11.20
CA GLY A 247 -9.04 3.83 -11.99
C GLY A 247 -9.40 5.00 -12.92
N GLY A 248 -8.52 6.01 -13.03
CA GLY A 248 -8.66 7.09 -14.01
C GLY A 248 -9.74 8.17 -13.76
N ILE A 249 -10.55 8.07 -12.69
CA ILE A 249 -11.60 9.08 -12.39
C ILE A 249 -11.01 10.47 -12.14
N GLY A 250 -9.80 10.54 -11.57
CA GLY A 250 -9.09 11.79 -11.31
C GLY A 250 -8.66 12.56 -12.56
N GLU A 251 -8.54 11.89 -13.70
CA GLU A 251 -8.18 12.49 -14.99
C GLU A 251 -9.40 12.97 -15.75
N ARG A 252 -10.55 12.29 -15.60
CA ARG A 252 -11.80 12.61 -16.29
C ARG A 252 -12.60 13.75 -15.64
N VAL A 253 -12.41 14.00 -14.35
CA VAL A 253 -13.17 15.01 -13.60
C VAL A 253 -12.28 16.18 -13.18
N ARG A 254 -12.48 17.36 -13.79
CA ARG A 254 -11.81 18.60 -13.38
C ARG A 254 -12.44 19.13 -12.09
N LEU A 255 -11.96 18.63 -10.95
CA LEU A 255 -12.48 18.97 -9.64
C LEU A 255 -12.27 20.46 -9.29
N ARG A 256 -13.33 21.12 -8.80
CA ARG A 256 -13.28 22.49 -8.27
C ARG A 256 -12.29 22.58 -7.11
N ARG A 257 -11.64 23.73 -6.95
CA ARG A 257 -10.52 23.98 -5.99
C ARG A 257 -10.88 23.60 -4.54
N ASN A 258 -12.13 23.82 -4.14
CA ASN A 258 -12.67 23.50 -2.82
C ASN A 258 -12.92 21.99 -2.59
N GLN A 259 -13.23 21.22 -3.64
CA GLN A 259 -13.44 19.77 -3.55
C GLN A 259 -12.12 18.99 -3.56
N ARG A 260 -11.07 19.56 -4.16
CA ARG A 260 -9.74 18.94 -4.29
C ARG A 260 -9.09 18.63 -2.93
N GLY A 261 -9.29 19.48 -1.92
CA GLY A 261 -8.78 19.26 -0.56
C GLY A 261 -9.46 18.09 0.15
N THR A 262 -10.77 17.91 -0.06
CA THR A 262 -11.55 16.82 0.54
C THR A 262 -11.24 15.48 -0.15
N LEU A 263 -11.14 15.47 -1.48
CA LEU A 263 -10.83 14.28 -2.27
C LEU A 263 -9.38 13.81 -2.09
N SER A 264 -8.41 14.73 -2.01
CA SER A 264 -7.00 14.37 -1.75
C SER A 264 -6.75 13.87 -0.31
N SER A 265 -7.68 14.11 0.61
CA SER A 265 -7.55 13.69 2.00
C SER A 265 -8.01 12.26 2.27
N TRP A 266 -8.73 11.63 1.33
CA TRP A 266 -9.20 10.25 1.45
C TRP A 266 -8.63 9.36 0.35
N PRO A 267 -7.79 8.38 0.69
CA PRO A 267 -7.31 7.43 -0.28
C PRO A 267 -8.34 6.30 -0.44
N PHE A 268 -9.47 6.56 -1.12
CA PHE A 268 -10.47 5.53 -1.42
C PHE A 268 -9.88 4.37 -2.24
N HIS A 269 -8.88 4.66 -3.07
CA HIS A 269 -8.04 3.65 -3.73
C HIS A 269 -7.33 2.73 -2.73
N GLN A 270 -6.81 3.28 -1.62
CA GLN A 270 -6.13 2.49 -0.59
C GLN A 270 -7.09 1.49 0.09
N LEU A 271 -8.38 1.86 0.27
CA LEU A 271 -9.35 0.91 0.82
C LEU A 271 -9.54 -0.30 -0.12
N GLY A 272 -9.65 -0.06 -1.44
CA GLY A 272 -9.73 -1.16 -2.42
C GLY A 272 -8.50 -2.05 -2.39
N GLN A 273 -7.31 -1.45 -2.37
CA GLN A 273 -6.05 -2.20 -2.22
C GLN A 273 -6.03 -3.04 -0.93
N HIS A 274 -6.51 -2.46 0.18
CA HIS A 274 -6.59 -3.18 1.45
C HIS A 274 -7.61 -4.32 1.43
N LEU A 275 -8.74 -4.17 0.74
CA LEU A 275 -9.70 -5.25 0.53
C LEU A 275 -9.07 -6.35 -0.33
N ALA A 276 -8.45 -5.98 -1.46
CA ALA A 276 -7.85 -6.92 -2.39
C ALA A 276 -6.78 -7.82 -1.73
N TYR A 277 -5.77 -7.23 -1.08
CA TYR A 277 -4.69 -8.06 -0.50
C TYR A 277 -5.18 -8.89 0.69
N LYS A 278 -6.11 -8.37 1.50
CA LYS A 278 -6.63 -9.13 2.66
C LYS A 278 -7.60 -10.22 2.26
N ALA A 279 -8.41 -9.98 1.24
CA ALA A 279 -9.28 -11.00 0.68
C ALA A 279 -8.43 -12.17 0.16
N ARG A 280 -7.36 -11.87 -0.59
CA ARG A 280 -6.39 -12.86 -1.04
C ARG A 280 -5.72 -13.62 0.10
N GLN A 281 -5.26 -12.93 1.13
CA GLN A 281 -4.70 -13.57 2.34
C GLN A 281 -5.71 -14.45 3.09
N ALA A 282 -7.00 -14.21 2.92
CA ALA A 282 -8.07 -14.93 3.61
C ALA A 282 -8.77 -15.99 2.72
N GLY A 283 -8.36 -16.16 1.46
CA GLY A 283 -9.02 -17.07 0.50
C GLY A 283 -10.43 -16.62 0.11
N VAL A 284 -10.70 -15.32 0.21
CA VAL A 284 -11.97 -14.70 -0.14
C VAL A 284 -11.89 -14.21 -1.59
N ALA A 285 -12.83 -14.64 -2.43
CA ALA A 285 -12.95 -14.16 -3.79
C ALA A 285 -13.10 -12.62 -3.83
N PHE A 286 -12.36 -11.96 -4.70
CA PHE A 286 -12.38 -10.50 -4.84
C PHE A 286 -12.46 -10.14 -6.32
N LEU A 287 -13.43 -9.30 -6.70
CA LEU A 287 -13.59 -8.82 -8.06
C LEU A 287 -13.77 -7.30 -8.09
N GLU A 288 -13.13 -6.65 -9.07
CA GLU A 288 -13.41 -5.27 -9.44
C GLU A 288 -14.31 -5.25 -10.68
N VAL A 289 -15.36 -4.43 -10.67
CA VAL A 289 -16.31 -4.29 -11.79
C VAL A 289 -16.38 -2.84 -12.26
N ASP A 290 -16.72 -2.63 -13.52
CA ASP A 290 -16.86 -1.29 -14.07
C ASP A 290 -17.85 -0.42 -13.26
N ALA A 291 -17.45 0.83 -12.98
CA ALA A 291 -18.21 1.78 -12.17
C ALA A 291 -19.29 2.52 -12.96
N ALA A 292 -19.37 2.38 -14.29
CA ALA A 292 -20.23 3.23 -15.10
C ALA A 292 -21.71 2.94 -14.79
N TYR A 293 -22.47 3.98 -14.46
CA TYR A 293 -23.92 3.93 -14.23
C TYR A 293 -24.42 3.06 -13.05
N THR A 294 -23.54 2.50 -12.21
CA THR A 294 -23.91 1.75 -11.00
C THR A 294 -24.79 2.56 -10.04
N SER A 295 -24.56 3.87 -9.94
CA SER A 295 -25.35 4.78 -9.10
C SER A 295 -26.64 5.30 -9.75
N GLN A 296 -26.90 4.95 -11.01
CA GLN A 296 -28.07 5.42 -11.79
C GLN A 296 -28.98 4.29 -12.25
N ARG A 297 -28.49 3.05 -12.28
CA ARG A 297 -29.26 1.86 -12.65
C ARG A 297 -30.16 1.43 -11.50
N CYS A 298 -31.41 1.12 -11.80
CA CYS A 298 -32.30 0.50 -10.82
C CYS A 298 -32.00 -1.01 -10.73
N PRO A 299 -31.74 -1.57 -9.53
CA PRO A 299 -31.52 -3.00 -9.37
C PRO A 299 -32.80 -3.83 -9.60
N GLY A 300 -33.98 -3.26 -9.35
CA GLY A 300 -35.26 -3.95 -9.53
C GLY A 300 -35.67 -4.10 -11.00
N CYS A 301 -35.62 -3.02 -11.78
CA CYS A 301 -36.15 -3.01 -13.16
C CYS A 301 -35.12 -2.70 -14.25
N GLY A 302 -33.84 -2.54 -13.90
CA GLY A 302 -32.75 -2.26 -14.85
C GLY A 302 -32.75 -0.86 -15.47
N HIS A 303 -33.80 -0.05 -15.28
CA HIS A 303 -33.89 1.30 -15.86
C HIS A 303 -32.74 2.18 -15.37
N THR A 304 -31.99 2.75 -16.31
CA THR A 304 -30.82 3.59 -16.04
C THR A 304 -31.10 5.00 -16.53
N ALA A 305 -31.17 5.95 -15.59
CA ALA A 305 -31.39 7.35 -15.92
C ALA A 305 -30.74 8.23 -14.86
N LYS A 306 -30.18 9.37 -15.28
CA LYS A 306 -29.62 10.38 -14.36
C LYS A 306 -30.66 10.87 -13.35
N ALA A 307 -31.93 10.97 -13.78
CA ALA A 307 -33.05 11.38 -12.93
C ALA A 307 -33.37 10.37 -11.82
N ASN A 308 -32.84 9.14 -11.88
CA ASN A 308 -32.97 8.17 -10.79
C ASN A 308 -32.17 8.57 -9.54
N ARG A 309 -31.21 9.49 -9.69
CA ARG A 309 -30.40 10.03 -8.59
C ARG A 309 -30.63 11.54 -8.48
N PRO A 310 -31.77 11.97 -7.90
CA PRO A 310 -32.13 13.39 -7.81
C PRO A 310 -31.18 14.19 -6.90
N THR A 311 -30.65 13.54 -5.86
CA THR A 311 -29.63 14.12 -4.98
C THR A 311 -28.47 13.16 -4.82
N ARG A 312 -27.36 13.63 -4.23
CA ARG A 312 -26.19 12.78 -3.97
C ARG A 312 -26.54 11.53 -3.17
N ASP A 313 -27.37 11.68 -2.14
CA ASP A 313 -27.57 10.64 -1.13
C ASP A 313 -28.85 9.80 -1.35
N ARG A 314 -29.73 10.22 -2.27
CA ARG A 314 -31.02 9.55 -2.53
C ARG A 314 -31.09 8.97 -3.92
N PHE A 315 -31.63 7.76 -4.01
CA PHE A 315 -32.03 7.10 -5.24
C PHE A 315 -33.56 6.95 -5.26
N CYS A 316 -34.17 7.16 -6.43
CA CYS A 316 -35.58 6.92 -6.70
C CYS A 316 -35.77 6.60 -8.18
N CYS A 317 -36.09 5.34 -8.51
CA CYS A 317 -36.30 4.91 -9.88
C CYS A 317 -37.54 5.57 -10.48
N ARG A 318 -37.37 6.26 -11.60
CA ARG A 318 -38.47 6.93 -12.32
C ARG A 318 -39.41 5.99 -13.07
N ARG A 319 -39.06 4.70 -13.15
CA ARG A 319 -39.88 3.67 -13.83
C ARG A 319 -40.69 2.81 -12.87
N CYS A 320 -40.05 2.27 -11.81
CA CYS A 320 -40.69 1.32 -10.89
C CYS A 320 -40.90 1.85 -9.47
N GLY A 321 -40.47 3.08 -9.16
CA GLY A 321 -40.66 3.68 -7.83
C GLY A 321 -39.69 3.22 -6.75
N LEU A 322 -38.82 2.23 -7.00
CA LEU A 322 -37.81 1.77 -6.03
C LEU A 322 -36.97 2.95 -5.53
N ALA A 323 -36.95 3.16 -4.22
CA ALA A 323 -36.26 4.28 -3.59
C ALA A 323 -35.44 3.82 -2.37
N GLY A 324 -34.33 4.53 -2.11
CA GLY A 324 -33.45 4.21 -0.99
C GLY A 324 -32.18 5.06 -0.96
N PRO A 325 -31.26 4.80 -0.02
CA PRO A 325 -29.95 5.44 0.02
C PRO A 325 -29.15 5.11 -1.25
N ALA A 326 -28.64 6.14 -1.93
CA ALA A 326 -27.94 5.96 -3.22
C ALA A 326 -26.72 5.04 -3.12
N ASP A 327 -25.95 5.14 -2.02
CA ASP A 327 -24.74 4.33 -1.84
C ASP A 327 -25.05 2.84 -1.61
N VAL A 328 -26.18 2.51 -0.97
CA VAL A 328 -26.63 1.12 -0.81
C VAL A 328 -27.08 0.55 -2.16
N VAL A 329 -27.82 1.34 -2.94
CA VAL A 329 -28.23 0.95 -4.31
C VAL A 329 -27.01 0.73 -5.21
N ALA A 330 -25.98 1.57 -5.09
CA ALA A 330 -24.71 1.38 -5.79
C ALA A 330 -24.06 0.05 -5.38
N GLY A 331 -23.96 -0.24 -4.07
CA GLY A 331 -23.45 -1.52 -3.57
C GLY A 331 -24.21 -2.74 -4.10
N VAL A 332 -25.55 -2.66 -4.17
CA VAL A 332 -26.38 -3.73 -4.77
C VAL A 332 -26.07 -3.91 -6.25
N ASN A 333 -25.99 -2.83 -7.03
CA ASN A 333 -25.65 -2.93 -8.45
C ASN A 333 -24.24 -3.50 -8.69
N VAL A 334 -23.28 -3.17 -7.82
CA VAL A 334 -21.90 -3.71 -7.85
C VAL A 334 -21.91 -5.21 -7.59
N ARG A 335 -22.64 -5.66 -6.57
CA ARG A 335 -22.85 -7.10 -6.31
C ARG A 335 -23.46 -7.79 -7.53
N ASP A 336 -24.55 -7.26 -8.06
CA ASP A 336 -25.30 -7.91 -9.14
C ASP A 336 -24.46 -8.01 -10.42
N ARG A 337 -23.67 -6.97 -10.76
CA ARG A 337 -22.69 -7.02 -11.85
C ARG A 337 -21.64 -8.09 -11.62
N THR A 338 -21.15 -8.19 -10.37
CA THR A 338 -20.13 -9.18 -10.02
C THR A 338 -20.67 -10.59 -10.14
N ARG A 339 -21.91 -10.86 -9.70
CA ARG A 339 -22.56 -12.15 -9.92
C ARG A 339 -22.58 -12.52 -11.40
N SER A 340 -22.96 -11.59 -12.28
CA SER A 340 -22.96 -11.84 -13.73
C SER A 340 -21.55 -12.03 -14.30
N ALA A 341 -20.59 -11.24 -13.86
CA ALA A 341 -19.20 -11.32 -14.32
C ALA A 341 -18.51 -12.61 -13.82
N TRP A 342 -18.82 -13.05 -12.61
CA TRP A 342 -18.23 -14.23 -11.99
C TRP A 342 -18.47 -15.50 -12.79
N VAL A 343 -19.65 -15.62 -13.42
CA VAL A 343 -19.97 -16.74 -14.33
C VAL A 343 -18.90 -16.90 -15.41
N PHE A 344 -18.38 -15.81 -15.98
CA PHE A 344 -17.34 -15.86 -17.01
C PHE A 344 -15.94 -16.13 -16.42
N VAL A 345 -15.71 -15.82 -15.15
CA VAL A 345 -14.43 -16.08 -14.46
C VAL A 345 -14.30 -17.57 -14.12
N THR A 346 -15.41 -18.24 -13.81
CA THR A 346 -15.45 -19.67 -13.48
C THR A 346 -15.73 -20.57 -14.68
N MET A 347 -15.87 -20.02 -15.90
CA MET A 347 -16.05 -20.85 -17.09
C MET A 347 -14.78 -21.67 -17.36
N PRO A 348 -14.86 -23.01 -17.46
CA PRO A 348 -13.73 -23.81 -17.86
C PRO A 348 -13.29 -23.37 -19.27
N VAL A 349 -11.98 -23.20 -19.45
CA VAL A 349 -11.42 -22.93 -20.79
C VAL A 349 -11.83 -24.10 -21.68
N PRO A 350 -12.55 -23.87 -22.80
CA PRO A 350 -12.92 -24.95 -23.69
C PRO A 350 -11.65 -25.66 -24.16
N ALA A 351 -11.67 -26.99 -24.14
CA ALA A 351 -10.54 -27.78 -24.62
C ALA A 351 -10.22 -27.34 -26.06
N PRO A 352 -8.93 -27.25 -26.43
CA PRO A 352 -8.55 -26.94 -27.80
C PRO A 352 -9.21 -27.95 -28.73
N ALA A 353 -9.84 -27.44 -29.80
CA ALA A 353 -10.62 -28.19 -30.77
C ALA A 353 -9.79 -29.26 -31.50
#